data_AF-A0A7K1V791-F1
#
_entry.id   AF-A0A7K1V791-F1
#
_cell.length_a   1.000
_cell.length_b   1.000
_cell.length_c   1.000
_cell.angle_alpha   90.00
_cell.angle_beta   90.00
_cell.angle_gamma   90.00
#
_symmetry.space_group_name_H-M   'P 1'
#
loop_
_entity.id
_entity.type
_entity.pdbx_description
1 polymer ?
#
loop_
_entity_poly.entity_id
_entity_poly.type
_entity_poly.pdbx_seq_one_letter_code
_entity_poly.pdbx_strand_id
1 'polypeptide(L)' 'MSTPQRLHIDWTRCDGRGLCGELLPGQLARDDWGYPLTRDHRDPVIGAADLAAAREAVRLCPRLALRLLPLA' A
#
# COMPACT_ATOMS: atom_id res chain seq x y z
N MET A 1 21.14 -3.34 0.21
CA MET A 1 20.30 -2.19 0.62
C MET A 1 19.15 -2.10 -0.35
N SER A 2 17.91 -2.29 0.10
CA SER A 2 16.76 -2.22 -0.81
C SER A 2 16.45 -0.77 -1.15
N THR A 3 16.29 -0.46 -2.44
CA THR A 3 15.89 0.87 -2.91
C THR A 3 14.45 1.16 -2.51
N PRO A 4 14.15 2.39 -2.05
CA PRO A 4 12.78 2.79 -1.76
C PRO A 4 11.89 2.70 -3.01
N GLN A 5 10.62 2.35 -2.81
CA GLN A 5 9.63 2.15 -3.88
C GLN A 5 8.34 2.89 -3.56
N ARG A 6 7.58 3.30 -4.57
CA ARG A 6 6.24 3.86 -4.39
C ARG A 6 5.20 2.75 -4.37
N LEU A 7 4.34 2.71 -3.35
CA LEU A 7 3.19 1.79 -3.32
C LEU A 7 1.99 2.47 -3.97
N HIS A 8 1.72 2.11 -5.21
CA HIS A 8 0.59 2.61 -5.96
C HIS A 8 -0.70 1.90 -5.58
N ILE A 9 -1.76 2.68 -5.36
CA ILE A 9 -3.12 2.21 -5.09
C ILE A 9 -4.06 2.59 -6.23
N ASP A 10 -4.59 1.59 -6.92
CA ASP A 10 -5.66 1.76 -7.91
C ASP A 10 -7.03 1.78 -7.20
N TRP A 11 -7.47 2.99 -6.87
CA TRP A 11 -8.73 3.24 -6.17
C TRP A 11 -9.97 2.76 -6.95
N THR A 12 -9.89 2.67 -8.28
CA THR A 12 -11.01 2.16 -9.10
C THR A 12 -11.19 0.66 -8.99
N ARG A 13 -10.16 -0.06 -8.55
CA ARG A 13 -10.18 -1.51 -8.34
C ARG A 13 -10.34 -1.92 -6.87
N CYS A 14 -9.88 -1.07 -5.96
CA CYS A 14 -9.94 -1.30 -4.52
C CYS A 14 -11.39 -1.49 -4.05
N ASP A 15 -11.60 -2.46 -3.15
CA ASP A 15 -12.90 -2.81 -2.59
C ASP A 15 -12.91 -2.74 -1.05
N GLY A 16 -11.99 -1.99 -0.43
CA GLY A 16 -12.01 -1.73 1.00
C GLY A 16 -11.71 -2.93 1.92
N ARG A 17 -10.99 -3.96 1.44
CA ARG A 17 -10.70 -5.18 2.22
C ARG A 17 -9.80 -5.00 3.46
N GLY A 18 -9.12 -3.86 3.61
CA GLY A 18 -8.39 -3.50 4.83
C GLY A 18 -7.02 -4.17 5.10
N LEU A 19 -6.73 -5.38 4.59
CA LEU A 19 -5.49 -6.11 4.91
C LEU A 19 -4.19 -5.33 4.65
N CYS A 20 -4.16 -4.49 3.62
CA CYS A 20 -2.99 -3.64 3.34
C CYS A 20 -2.67 -2.63 4.45
N GLY A 21 -3.69 -2.11 5.15
CA GLY A 21 -3.51 -1.26 6.32
C GLY A 21 -2.94 -2.02 7.52
N GLU A 22 -3.38 -3.27 7.73
CA GLU A 22 -2.86 -4.13 8.79
C GLU A 22 -1.38 -4.50 8.58
N LEU A 23 -0.98 -4.71 7.32
CA LEU A 23 0.42 -5.02 6.97
C LEU A 23 1.33 -3.78 6.97
N LEU A 24 0.78 -2.59 6.73
CA LEU A 24 1.53 -1.35 6.59
C LEU A 24 0.97 -0.22 7.48
N PRO A 25 0.83 -0.42 8.80
CA PRO A 25 0.11 0.52 9.68
C PRO A 25 0.79 1.90 9.79
N GLY A 26 2.09 2.01 9.46
CA GLY A 26 2.79 3.29 9.41
C GLY A 26 2.56 4.10 8.12
N GLN A 27 2.14 3.41 7.05
CA GLN A 27 2.00 3.95 5.69
C GLN A 27 0.53 4.12 5.28
N LEU A 28 -0.33 3.21 5.72
CA LEU A 28 -1.74 3.14 5.38
C LEU A 28 -2.56 3.04 6.66
N ALA A 29 -3.42 4.04 6.88
CA ALA A 29 -4.54 3.93 7.79
C ALA A 29 -5.74 3.33 7.05
N ARG A 30 -6.86 3.15 7.75
CA ARG A 30 -8.13 2.71 7.17
C ARG A 30 -9.23 3.67 7.56
N ASP A 31 -10.10 4.00 6.62
CA ASP A 31 -11.33 4.73 6.92
C ASP A 31 -12.42 3.80 7.51
N ASP A 32 -13.57 4.39 7.81
CA ASP A 32 -14.73 3.68 8.36
C ASP A 32 -15.35 2.67 7.37
N TRP A 33 -15.03 2.77 6.08
CA TRP A 33 -15.51 1.88 5.01
C TRP A 33 -14.50 0.81 4.60
N GLY A 34 -13.33 0.77 5.23
CA GLY A 34 -12.31 -0.22 4.95
C GLY A 34 -11.29 0.18 3.87
N TYR A 35 -11.44 1.36 3.25
CA TYR A 35 -10.51 1.83 2.23
C TYR A 35 -9.22 2.34 2.87
N PRO A 36 -8.07 2.15 2.20
CA PRO A 36 -6.82 2.68 2.70
C PRO A 36 -6.86 4.21 2.74
N LEU A 37 -6.21 4.80 3.75
CA LEU A 37 -5.97 6.23 3.86
C LEU A 37 -4.47 6.47 3.85
N THR A 38 -4.02 7.38 2.98
CA THR A 38 -2.62 7.81 2.87
C THR A 38 -2.45 9.21 3.44
N ARG A 39 -1.29 9.52 4.03
CA ARG A 39 -1.03 10.80 4.72
C ARG A 39 -1.39 12.05 3.92
N ASP A 40 -1.06 12.08 2.63
CA ASP A 40 -1.22 13.27 1.77
C ASP A 40 -2.08 13.02 0.51
N HIS A 41 -3.01 12.05 0.58
CA HIS A 41 -3.78 11.58 -0.60
C HIS A 41 -2.89 11.17 -1.79
N ARG A 42 -1.69 10.68 -1.51
CA ARG A 42 -0.67 10.25 -2.48
C ARG A 42 -0.20 8.85 -2.13
N ASP A 43 0.21 8.12 -3.15
CA ASP A 43 0.89 6.84 -3.02
C ASP A 43 2.09 6.94 -2.04
N PRO A 44 2.15 6.15 -0.96
CA PRO A 44 3.23 6.26 0.01
C PRO A 44 4.55 5.75 -0.54
N VAL A 45 5.64 6.35 -0.07
CA VAL A 45 7.00 5.90 -0.36
C VAL A 45 7.41 4.88 0.70
N ILE A 46 7.67 3.65 0.26
CA ILE A 46 8.02 2.51 1.09
C ILE A 46 9.54 2.41 1.18
N GLY A 47 10.05 2.59 2.41
CA GLY A 47 11.45 2.40 2.74
C GLY A 47 11.85 0.92 2.87
N ALA A 48 13.14 0.67 3.05
CA ALA A 48 13.68 -0.69 3.12
C ALA A 48 13.05 -1.54 4.26
N ALA A 49 12.70 -0.93 5.39
CA ALA A 49 12.09 -1.61 6.54
C ALA A 49 10.70 -2.18 6.24
N ASP A 50 9.90 -1.45 5.45
CA ASP A 50 8.51 -1.82 5.16
C ASP A 50 8.36 -2.59 3.85
N LEU A 51 9.45 -2.75 3.08
CA LEU A 51 9.38 -3.27 1.72
C LEU A 51 8.91 -4.73 1.65
N ALA A 52 9.27 -5.55 2.64
CA ALA A 52 8.80 -6.93 2.72
C ALA A 52 7.29 -6.99 2.96
N ALA A 53 6.78 -6.20 3.91
CA ALA A 53 5.35 -6.10 4.18
C ALA A 53 4.58 -5.52 2.98
N ALA A 54 5.16 -4.56 2.25
CA ALA A 54 4.53 -4.00 1.06
C ALA A 54 4.45 -5.01 -0.10
N ARG A 55 5.47 -5.85 -0.30
CA ARG A 55 5.41 -6.95 -1.27
C ARG A 55 4.32 -7.95 -0.90
N GLU A 56 4.18 -8.25 0.38
CA GLU A 56 3.15 -9.14 0.87
C GLU A 56 1.74 -8.55 0.68
N ALA A 57 1.55 -7.26 0.97
CA ALA A 57 0.31 -6.55 0.71
C ALA A 57 -0.07 -6.57 -0.77
N VAL A 58 0.90 -6.36 -1.68
CA VAL A 58 0.69 -6.49 -3.13
C VAL A 58 0.26 -7.92 -3.50
N ARG A 59 0.93 -8.93 -2.96
CA ARG A 59 0.64 -10.35 -3.24
C ARG A 59 -0.74 -10.77 -2.75
N LEU A 60 -1.17 -10.28 -1.58
CA LEU A 60 -2.43 -10.66 -0.95
C LEU A 60 -3.63 -9.82 -1.40
N CYS A 61 -3.42 -8.74 -2.16
CA CYS A 61 -4.51 -7.90 -2.66
C CYS A 61 -5.35 -8.66 -3.72
N PRO A 62 -6.59 -9.08 -3.43
CA PRO A 62 -7.32 -9.96 -4.33
C PRO A 62 -7.94 -9.22 -5.53
N ARG A 63 -7.96 -7.89 -5.48
CA ARG A 63 -8.37 -7.01 -6.59
C ARG A 63 -7.22 -6.59 -7.49
N LEU A 64 -5.98 -6.95 -7.14
CA LEU A 64 -4.77 -6.46 -7.82
C LEU A 64 -4.77 -4.92 -7.90
N ALA A 65 -5.20 -4.27 -6.83
CA ALA A 65 -5.27 -2.81 -6.72
C ALA A 65 -3.93 -2.21 -6.25
N LEU A 66 -2.99 -3.02 -5.75
CA LEU A 66 -1.71 -2.56 -5.24
C LEU A 66 -0.57 -2.89 -6.20
N ARG A 67 0.38 -1.97 -6.37
CA ARG A 67 1.61 -2.18 -7.15
C ARG A 67 2.80 -1.48 -6.49
N LEU A 68 3.98 -2.09 -6.54
CA LEU A 68 5.23 -1.41 -6.19
C LEU A 68 5.89 -0.87 -7.46
N LEU A 69 6.13 0.44 -7.48
CA LEU A 69 6.76 1.15 -8.59
C LEU A 69 8.15 1.66 -8.16
N PRO A 70 9.15 1.65 -9.05
CA PRO A 70 10.41 2.35 -8.80
C PRO A 70 10.16 3.85 -8.55
N LEU A 71 10.98 4.46 -7.68
CA LEU A 71 11.07 5.92 -7.62
C LEU A 71 11.98 6.37 -8.76
N ALA A 72 11.50 7.34 -9.55
CA ALA A 72 12.31 8.02 -10.56
C ALA A 72 13.11 9.15 -9.92
#